data_AF-A0A2S0JL57-F1
#
_entry.id   AF-A0A2S0JL57-F1
#
_cell.length_a   1.000
_cell.length_b   1.000
_cell.length_c   1.000
_cell.angle_alpha   90.00
_cell.angle_beta   90.00
_cell.angle_gamma   90.00
#
_symmetry.space_group_name_H-M   'P 1'
#
loop_
_entity.id
_entity.type
_entity.pdbx_description
1 polymer ?
#
loop_
_entity_poly.entity_id
_entity_poly.type
_entity_poly.pdbx_seq_one_letter_code
_entity_poly.pdbx_strand_id
1 'polypeptide(L)'
;MVRFLIPSVAVLLFLLEPEFAMLSPIEVKGHIYYLVPRFLILYLIFISIYYSRQRAVMYGLFFGVLYDVFYIDIIGLYSVLYPLICFLAGSIVKVIHQHLVVTTSISVILVAILEFILYQFFFLIDFTAIPLSDFLRSRLLPTIIANALFLMMLGWAFKYLINARVLQRAREVS
;
A
#
# COMPACT_ATOMS: atom_id res chain seq x y z
N MET A 1 -10.98 20.74 11.46
CA MET A 1 -11.54 19.64 10.64
C MET A 1 -10.49 18.92 9.78
N VAL A 2 -9.61 19.61 9.05
CA VAL A 2 -8.66 18.96 8.11
C VAL A 2 -7.58 18.09 8.80
N ARG A 3 -7.32 18.27 10.11
CA ARG A 3 -6.39 17.45 10.89
C ARG A 3 -6.73 15.95 10.87
N PHE A 4 -8.02 15.61 10.78
CA PHE A 4 -8.49 14.23 10.72
C PHE A 4 -8.57 13.68 9.29
N LEU A 5 -8.34 14.50 8.26
CA LEU A 5 -8.52 14.07 6.88
C LEU A 5 -7.57 12.94 6.48
N ILE A 6 -6.29 13.03 6.86
CA ILE A 6 -5.29 11.98 6.57
C ILE A 6 -5.70 10.63 7.18
N PRO A 7 -5.95 10.50 8.50
CA PRO A 7 -6.36 9.23 9.08
C PRO A 7 -7.74 8.78 8.59
N SER A 8 -8.69 9.69 8.34
CA SER A 8 -10.00 9.32 7.78
C SER A 8 -9.88 8.69 6.40
N VAL A 9 -9.03 9.21 5.51
CA VAL A 9 -8.77 8.59 4.20
C VAL A 9 -8.13 7.21 4.37
N ALA A 10 -7.19 7.05 5.30
CA ALA A 10 -6.60 5.74 5.57
C ALA A 10 -7.65 4.72 6.07
N VAL A 11 -8.55 5.12 6.97
CA VAL A 11 -9.67 4.26 7.42
C VAL A 11 -10.58 3.90 6.25
N LEU A 12 -10.95 4.87 5.41
CA LEU A 12 -11.78 4.60 4.23
C LEU A 12 -11.11 3.60 3.28
N LEU A 13 -9.82 3.78 2.98
CA LEU A 13 -9.08 2.86 2.13
C LEU A 13 -8.94 1.46 2.75
N PHE A 14 -8.73 1.39 4.07
CA PHE A 14 -8.70 0.12 4.82
C PHE A 14 -10.02 -0.64 4.74
N LEU A 15 -11.17 0.06 4.76
CA LEU A 15 -12.49 -0.55 4.62
C LEU A 15 -12.83 -0.90 3.17
N LEU A 16 -12.33 -0.13 2.20
CA LEU A 16 -12.57 -0.37 0.78
C LEU A 16 -11.73 -1.51 0.20
N GLU A 17 -10.53 -1.75 0.75
CA GLU A 17 -9.59 -2.74 0.21
C GLU A 17 -10.20 -4.16 0.14
N PRO A 18 -10.87 -4.70 1.20
CA PRO A 18 -11.55 -6.00 1.12
C PRO A 18 -12.71 -6.03 0.13
N GLU A 19 -13.52 -4.97 0.06
CA GLU A 19 -14.66 -4.88 -0.86
C GLU A 19 -14.21 -5.01 -2.33
N PHE A 20 -13.10 -4.34 -2.68
CA PHE A 20 -12.51 -4.50 -4.00
C PHE A 20 -11.84 -5.86 -4.19
N ALA A 21 -11.30 -6.46 -3.12
CA ALA A 21 -10.72 -7.80 -3.19
C ALA A 21 -11.78 -8.87 -3.51
N MET A 22 -13.06 -8.64 -3.18
CA MET A 22 -14.16 -9.54 -3.57
C MET A 22 -14.40 -9.62 -5.08
N LEU A 23 -13.91 -8.64 -5.86
CA LEU A 23 -13.95 -8.69 -7.33
C LEU A 23 -12.92 -9.69 -7.90
N SER A 24 -12.03 -10.21 -7.07
CA SER A 24 -11.04 -11.23 -7.40
C SER A 24 -11.44 -12.57 -6.76
N PRO A 25 -11.22 -13.72 -7.43
CA PRO A 25 -10.50 -13.88 -8.69
C PRO A 25 -11.34 -13.53 -9.92
N ILE A 26 -10.66 -13.15 -10.99
CA ILE A 26 -11.25 -12.90 -12.30
C ILE A 26 -10.82 -14.03 -13.24
N GLU A 27 -11.77 -14.60 -13.98
CA GLU A 27 -11.48 -15.55 -15.04
C GLU A 27 -11.39 -14.83 -16.39
N VAL A 28 -10.24 -14.95 -17.05
CA VAL A 28 -10.01 -14.39 -18.38
C VAL A 28 -9.50 -15.50 -19.29
N LYS A 29 -10.28 -15.84 -20.32
CA LYS A 29 -9.93 -16.87 -21.32
C LYS A 29 -9.57 -18.23 -20.68
N GLY A 30 -10.29 -18.64 -19.65
CA GLY A 30 -10.05 -19.91 -18.95
C GLY A 30 -8.87 -19.91 -17.98
N HIS A 31 -8.22 -18.76 -17.75
CA HIS A 31 -7.17 -18.58 -16.75
C HIS A 31 -7.70 -17.76 -15.58
N ILE A 32 -7.39 -18.21 -14.35
CA ILE A 32 -7.77 -17.55 -13.10
C ILE A 32 -6.67 -16.58 -12.71
N TYR A 33 -7.04 -15.31 -12.51
CA TYR A 33 -6.14 -14.26 -12.05
C TYR A 33 -6.62 -13.69 -10.71
N TYR A 34 -5.68 -13.48 -9.80
CA TYR A 34 -5.91 -12.89 -8.49
C TYR A 34 -5.39 -11.46 -8.49
N LEU A 35 -6.29 -10.51 -8.25
CA LEU A 35 -5.97 -9.09 -8.16
C LEU A 35 -6.16 -8.65 -6.71
N VAL A 36 -5.06 -8.31 -6.06
CA VAL A 36 -5.10 -7.86 -4.67
C VAL A 36 -5.01 -6.34 -4.64
N PRO A 37 -6.09 -5.61 -4.34
CA PRO A 37 -6.00 -4.16 -4.13
C PRO A 37 -5.10 -3.89 -2.91
N ARG A 38 -4.21 -2.89 -3.02
CA ARG A 38 -3.27 -2.49 -1.95
C ARG A 38 -3.37 -1.00 -1.66
N PHE A 39 -4.60 -0.49 -1.65
CA PHE A 39 -4.89 0.94 -1.57
C PHE A 39 -4.35 1.59 -0.31
N LEU A 40 -4.47 0.92 0.84
CA LEU A 40 -4.03 1.45 2.11
C LEU A 40 -2.52 1.66 2.12
N ILE A 41 -1.73 0.62 1.83
CA ILE A 41 -0.27 0.72 1.87
C ILE A 41 0.26 1.69 0.81
N LEU A 42 -0.38 1.75 -0.36
CA LEU A 42 -0.08 2.77 -1.37
C LEU A 42 -0.27 4.18 -0.82
N TYR A 43 -1.37 4.45 -0.13
CA TYR A 43 -1.61 5.74 0.50
C TYR A 43 -0.60 6.05 1.62
N LEU A 44 -0.24 5.07 2.44
CA LEU A 44 0.77 5.22 3.49
C LEU A 44 2.16 5.53 2.92
N ILE A 45 2.53 4.95 1.77
CA ILE A 45 3.75 5.29 1.03
C ILE A 45 3.74 6.77 0.62
N PHE A 46 2.61 7.27 0.11
CA PHE A 46 2.45 8.69 -0.24
C PHE A 46 2.59 9.61 0.99
N ILE A 47 2.00 9.23 2.14
CA ILE A 47 2.20 9.97 3.40
C ILE A 47 3.68 9.98 3.79
N SER A 48 4.38 8.85 3.64
CA SER A 48 5.80 8.76 3.99
C SER A 48 6.65 9.71 3.15
N ILE A 49 6.29 9.83 1.87
CA ILE A 49 7.02 10.64 0.89
C ILE A 49 6.70 12.14 0.99
N TYR A 50 5.42 12.51 1.07
CA TYR A 50 4.98 13.91 0.97
C TYR A 50 4.68 14.57 2.31
N TYR A 51 4.48 13.81 3.39
CA TYR A 51 4.10 14.36 4.69
C TYR A 51 5.15 14.17 5.76
N SER A 52 5.32 12.93 6.21
CA SER A 52 6.24 12.60 7.29
C SER A 52 6.43 11.10 7.38
N ARG A 53 7.68 10.66 7.18
CA ARG A 53 8.11 9.27 7.37
C ARG A 53 7.70 8.71 8.74
N GLN A 54 7.94 9.44 9.83
CA GLN A 54 7.61 8.98 11.18
C GLN A 54 6.11 8.70 11.35
N ARG A 55 5.25 9.60 10.85
CA ARG A 55 3.80 9.42 10.94
C ARG A 55 3.32 8.27 10.06
N ALA A 56 3.88 8.13 8.85
CA ALA A 56 3.57 7.00 7.99
C ALA A 56 3.96 5.66 8.63
N VAL A 57 5.11 5.59 9.29
CA VAL A 57 5.53 4.40 10.05
C VAL A 57 4.55 4.10 11.20
N MET A 58 4.15 5.11 11.98
CA MET A 58 3.17 4.91 13.06
C MET A 58 1.81 4.45 12.53
N TYR A 59 1.32 5.04 11.44
CA TYR A 59 0.08 4.61 10.80
C TYR A 59 0.22 3.22 10.18
N GLY A 60 1.36 2.90 9.57
CA GLY A 60 1.66 1.58 9.05
C GLY A 60 1.64 0.51 10.14
N LEU A 61 2.21 0.80 11.32
CA LEU A 61 2.12 -0.11 12.46
C LEU A 61 0.67 -0.28 12.92
N PHE A 62 -0.06 0.82 13.12
CA PHE A 62 -1.45 0.77 13.58
C PHE A 62 -2.35 -0.02 12.62
N PHE A 63 -2.34 0.33 11.33
CA PHE A 63 -3.13 -0.37 10.34
C PHE A 63 -2.60 -1.77 10.03
N GLY A 64 -1.30 -2.01 10.16
CA GLY A 64 -0.72 -3.35 10.02
C GLY A 64 -1.24 -4.29 11.09
N VAL A 65 -1.35 -3.83 12.34
CA VAL A 65 -1.99 -4.57 13.43
C VAL A 65 -3.47 -4.82 13.14
N LEU A 66 -4.20 -3.81 12.65
CA LEU A 66 -5.59 -4.02 12.26
C LEU A 66 -5.71 -5.07 11.15
N TYR A 67 -4.84 -5.03 10.14
CA TYR A 67 -4.85 -6.01 9.06
C TYR A 67 -4.60 -7.43 9.57
N ASP A 68 -3.61 -7.56 10.47
CA ASP A 68 -3.23 -8.80 11.16
C ASP A 68 -4.29 -9.35 12.12
N VAL A 69 -5.29 -8.55 12.52
CA VAL A 69 -6.35 -8.97 13.45
C VAL A 69 -7.66 -9.22 12.72
N PHE A 70 -7.97 -8.41 11.70
CA PHE A 70 -9.27 -8.44 11.03
C PHE A 70 -9.28 -9.22 9.73
N TYR A 71 -8.13 -9.36 9.04
CA TYR A 71 -8.10 -9.94 7.69
C TYR A 71 -7.22 -11.16 7.55
N ILE A 72 -6.27 -11.36 8.47
CA ILE A 72 -5.48 -12.58 8.54
C ILE A 72 -5.46 -13.07 9.99
N ASP A 73 -5.48 -14.38 10.21
CA ASP A 73 -5.40 -14.95 11.57
C ASP A 73 -3.94 -15.06 12.08
N ILE A 74 -3.03 -14.21 11.57
CA ILE A 74 -1.60 -14.22 11.89
C ILE A 74 -1.17 -12.83 12.35
N ILE A 75 -0.88 -12.72 13.65
CA ILE A 75 -0.39 -11.46 14.23
C ILE A 75 1.10 -11.28 13.93
N GLY A 76 1.47 -10.11 13.41
CA GLY A 76 2.85 -9.66 13.28
C GLY A 76 3.33 -9.51 11.84
N LEU A 77 2.65 -10.09 10.85
CA LEU A 77 3.11 -10.06 9.47
C LEU A 77 2.97 -8.66 8.85
N TYR A 78 1.75 -8.14 8.75
CA TYR A 78 1.50 -6.80 8.24
C TYR A 78 1.94 -5.73 9.23
N SER A 79 1.84 -6.00 10.54
CA SER A 79 2.34 -5.12 11.61
C SER A 79 3.83 -4.78 11.46
N VAL A 80 4.64 -5.69 10.91
CA VAL A 80 6.07 -5.44 10.64
C VAL A 80 6.27 -4.89 9.23
N LEU A 81 5.61 -5.47 8.23
CA LEU A 81 5.87 -5.13 6.83
C LEU A 81 5.38 -3.73 6.46
N TYR A 82 4.22 -3.30 6.93
CA TYR A 82 3.70 -1.95 6.63
C TYR A 82 4.61 -0.82 7.13
N PRO A 83 5.01 -0.75 8.41
CA PRO A 83 5.93 0.28 8.86
C PRO A 83 7.29 0.18 8.17
N LEU A 84 7.77 -1.02 7.86
CA LEU A 84 9.02 -1.22 7.11
C LEU A 84 8.94 -0.61 5.71
N ILE A 85 7.88 -0.91 4.95
CA ILE A 85 7.65 -0.34 3.61
C ILE A 85 7.53 1.18 3.67
N CYS A 86 6.81 1.72 4.66
CA CYS A 86 6.74 3.17 4.88
C CYS A 86 8.11 3.77 5.17
N PHE A 87 8.93 3.13 6.00
CA PHE A 87 10.27 3.59 6.33
C PHE A 87 11.17 3.62 5.08
N LEU A 88 11.12 2.57 4.26
CA LEU A 88 11.88 2.46 3.02
C LEU A 88 11.47 3.57 2.03
N ALA A 89 10.17 3.75 1.79
CA ALA A 89 9.63 4.80 0.92
C ALA A 89 10.15 6.20 1.29
N GLY A 90 10.04 6.58 2.56
CA GLY A 90 10.48 7.89 3.04
C GLY A 90 12.00 8.06 3.08
N SER A 91 12.76 6.97 3.02
CA SER A 91 14.22 7.02 2.97
C SER A 91 14.72 7.15 1.52
N ILE A 92 14.10 6.44 0.57
CA ILE A 92 14.43 6.51 -0.87
C ILE A 92 14.19 7.93 -1.40
N VAL A 93 13.09 8.58 -1.03
CA VAL A 93 12.77 9.90 -1.57
C VAL A 93 13.69 11.03 -1.07
N LYS A 94 14.47 10.82 0.00
CA LYS A 94 15.51 11.80 0.39
C LYS A 94 16.62 11.90 -0.66
N VAL A 95 16.77 10.86 -1.48
CA VAL A 95 17.80 10.75 -2.51
C VAL A 95 17.26 11.15 -3.89
N ILE A 96 15.93 11.17 -4.08
CA ILE A 96 15.30 11.32 -5.40
C ILE A 96 14.30 12.50 -5.40
N HIS A 97 14.22 13.24 -6.50
CA HIS A 97 13.27 14.33 -6.69
C HIS A 97 11.80 13.88 -6.51
N GLN A 98 11.00 14.69 -5.81
CA GLN A 98 9.59 14.43 -5.46
C GLN A 98 8.60 14.63 -6.63
N HIS A 99 8.85 13.99 -7.77
CA HIS A 99 7.91 13.95 -8.90
C HIS A 99 6.84 12.87 -8.70
N LEU A 100 5.61 13.16 -9.14
CA LEU A 100 4.47 12.23 -8.99
C LEU A 100 4.72 10.90 -9.69
N VAL A 101 5.35 10.94 -10.88
CA VAL A 101 5.72 9.74 -11.64
C VAL A 101 6.70 8.88 -10.86
N VAL A 102 7.74 9.50 -10.31
CA VAL A 102 8.75 8.81 -9.48
C VAL A 102 8.11 8.18 -8.25
N THR A 103 7.27 8.92 -7.53
CA THR A 103 6.56 8.42 -6.35
C THR A 103 5.64 7.24 -6.70
N THR A 104 4.95 7.31 -7.84
CA THR A 104 4.11 6.21 -8.35
C THR A 104 4.95 4.97 -8.61
N SER A 105 6.06 5.10 -9.35
CA SER A 105 6.96 3.98 -9.67
C SER A 105 7.54 3.34 -8.41
N ILE A 106 8.03 4.15 -7.46
CA ILE A 106 8.55 3.64 -6.17
C ILE A 106 7.44 2.89 -5.41
N SER A 107 6.22 3.42 -5.40
CA SER A 107 5.10 2.80 -4.68
C SER A 107 4.76 1.43 -5.27
N VAL A 108 4.70 1.32 -6.59
CA VAL A 108 4.44 0.05 -7.29
C VAL A 108 5.55 -0.97 -7.01
N ILE A 109 6.82 -0.55 -7.05
CA ILE A 109 7.97 -1.43 -6.73
C ILE A 109 7.89 -1.90 -5.28
N LEU A 110 7.60 -1.02 -4.33
CA LEU A 110 7.48 -1.39 -2.92
C LEU A 110 6.31 -2.32 -2.66
N VAL A 111 5.19 -2.16 -3.36
CA VAL A 111 4.07 -3.11 -3.31
C VAL A 111 4.47 -4.46 -3.90
N ALA A 112 5.21 -4.50 -5.01
CA ALA A 112 5.72 -5.75 -5.57
C ALA A 112 6.64 -6.49 -4.57
N ILE A 113 7.53 -5.76 -3.89
CA ILE A 113 8.40 -6.29 -2.83
C ILE A 113 7.57 -6.83 -1.67
N LEU A 114 6.57 -6.06 -1.20
CA LEU A 114 5.65 -6.49 -0.14
C LEU A 114 4.96 -7.81 -0.50
N GLU A 115 4.32 -7.88 -1.67
CA GLU A 115 3.63 -9.09 -2.14
C GLU A 115 4.56 -10.29 -2.24
N PHE A 116 5.78 -10.08 -2.72
CA PHE A 116 6.77 -11.14 -2.79
C PHE A 116 7.18 -11.63 -1.41
N ILE A 117 7.41 -10.74 -0.44
CA ILE A 117 7.73 -11.14 0.94
C ILE A 117 6.57 -11.89 1.58
N LEU A 118 5.33 -11.43 1.38
CA LEU A 118 4.13 -12.12 1.86
C LEU A 118 4.04 -13.53 1.27
N TYR A 119 4.22 -13.68 -0.05
CA TYR A 119 4.24 -14.98 -0.70
C TYR A 119 5.30 -15.91 -0.11
N GLN A 120 6.54 -15.41 0.07
CA GLN A 120 7.62 -16.21 0.63
C GLN A 120 7.31 -16.65 2.07
N PHE A 121 6.72 -15.76 2.87
CA PHE A 121 6.28 -16.10 4.21
C PHE A 121 5.25 -17.22 4.20
N PHE A 122 4.17 -17.08 3.41
CA PHE A 122 3.12 -18.09 3.31
C PHE A 122 3.59 -19.42 2.72
N PHE A 123 4.55 -19.38 1.79
CA PHE A 123 5.16 -20.58 1.22
C PHE A 123 6.03 -21.29 2.27
N LEU A 124 6.80 -20.55 3.07
CA LEU A 124 7.70 -21.10 4.09
C LEU A 124 6.95 -21.83 5.22
N ILE A 125 5.75 -21.35 5.56
CA ILE A 125 4.90 -21.96 6.60
C ILE A 125 3.92 -23.01 6.03
N ASP A 126 4.11 -23.44 4.78
CA ASP A 126 3.27 -24.41 4.07
C ASP A 126 1.77 -24.00 3.98
N PHE A 127 1.47 -22.70 4.05
CA PHE A 127 0.11 -22.18 3.90
C PHE A 127 -0.31 -22.09 2.43
N THR A 128 0.65 -22.04 1.50
CA THR A 128 0.40 -22.11 0.05
C THR A 128 1.37 -23.06 -0.63
N ALA A 129 0.87 -23.86 -1.55
CA ALA A 129 1.66 -24.77 -2.39
C ALA A 129 1.81 -24.25 -3.84
N ILE A 130 1.39 -23.01 -4.11
CA ILE A 130 1.47 -22.41 -5.45
C ILE A 130 2.96 -22.22 -5.80
N PRO A 131 3.43 -22.74 -6.95
CA PRO A 131 4.82 -22.56 -7.35
C PRO A 131 5.09 -21.10 -7.75
N LEU A 132 6.36 -20.68 -7.64
CA LEU A 132 6.77 -19.30 -7.87
C LEU A 132 6.37 -18.78 -9.26
N SER A 133 6.50 -19.59 -10.30
CA SER A 133 6.11 -19.24 -11.67
C SER A 133 4.64 -18.83 -11.77
N ASP A 134 3.79 -19.56 -11.06
CA ASP A 134 2.35 -19.36 -11.11
C ASP A 134 1.96 -18.18 -10.25
N PHE A 135 2.58 -18.00 -9.08
CA PHE A 135 2.42 -16.80 -8.27
C PHE A 135 2.75 -15.53 -9.06
N LEU A 136 3.88 -15.51 -9.78
CA LEU A 136 4.31 -14.35 -10.56
C LEU A 136 3.29 -13.98 -11.66
N ARG A 137 2.76 -14.98 -12.37
CA ARG A 137 1.86 -14.78 -13.52
C ARG A 137 0.41 -14.56 -13.12
N SER A 138 -0.11 -15.37 -12.20
CA SER A 138 -1.53 -15.40 -11.85
C SER A 138 -1.89 -14.38 -10.76
N ARG A 139 -0.93 -13.92 -9.95
CA ARG A 139 -1.22 -13.07 -8.79
C ARG A 139 -0.37 -11.79 -8.73
N LEU A 140 0.97 -11.90 -8.78
CA LEU A 140 1.83 -10.73 -8.62
C LEU A 140 1.66 -9.73 -9.77
N LEU A 141 1.79 -10.19 -11.02
CA LEU A 141 1.72 -9.30 -12.18
C LEU A 141 0.34 -8.62 -12.32
N PRO A 142 -0.80 -9.32 -12.21
CA PRO A 142 -2.12 -8.68 -12.21
C PRO A 142 -2.29 -7.66 -11.07
N THR A 143 -1.79 -7.99 -9.87
CA THR A 143 -1.81 -7.11 -8.70
C THR A 143 -1.01 -5.83 -8.94
N ILE A 144 0.20 -5.94 -9.47
CA ILE A 144 1.05 -4.79 -9.81
C ILE A 144 0.36 -3.89 -10.83
N ILE A 145 -0.23 -4.47 -11.88
CA ILE A 145 -0.92 -3.73 -12.94
C ILE A 145 -2.14 -2.99 -12.36
N ALA A 146 -2.97 -3.66 -11.58
CA ALA A 146 -4.15 -3.06 -10.97
C ALA A 146 -3.80 -1.89 -10.04
N ASN A 147 -2.80 -2.08 -9.18
CA ASN A 147 -2.34 -1.05 -8.25
C ASN A 147 -1.65 0.11 -8.97
N ALA A 148 -0.93 -0.14 -10.07
CA ALA A 148 -0.37 0.91 -10.91
C ALA A 148 -1.48 1.73 -11.59
N LEU A 149 -2.52 1.09 -12.14
CA LEU A 149 -3.69 1.75 -12.70
C LEU A 149 -4.42 2.61 -11.67
N PHE A 150 -4.63 2.06 -10.47
CA PHE A 150 -5.19 2.80 -9.35
C PHE A 150 -4.39 4.07 -9.03
N LEU A 151 -3.06 3.98 -8.94
CA LEU A 151 -2.22 5.16 -8.69
C LEU A 151 -2.19 6.14 -9.86
N MET A 152 -2.27 5.68 -11.11
CA MET A 152 -2.41 6.58 -12.25
C MET A 152 -3.70 7.40 -12.15
N MET A 153 -4.80 6.79 -11.70
CA MET A 153 -6.08 7.46 -11.54
C MET A 153 -6.17 8.34 -10.29
N LEU A 154 -5.60 7.93 -9.15
CA LEU A 154 -5.82 8.55 -7.84
C LEU A 154 -4.56 9.07 -7.13
N GLY A 155 -3.37 8.77 -7.64
CA GLY A 155 -2.11 9.23 -7.05
C GLY A 155 -1.99 10.75 -7.01
N TRP A 156 -2.54 11.45 -8.01
CA TRP A 156 -2.58 12.92 -8.01
C TRP A 156 -3.48 13.46 -6.87
N ALA A 157 -4.61 12.79 -6.59
CA ALA A 157 -5.53 13.17 -5.53
C ALA A 157 -4.87 13.00 -4.15
N PHE A 158 -4.12 11.91 -3.94
CA PHE A 158 -3.34 11.70 -2.72
C PHE A 158 -2.30 12.80 -2.51
N LYS A 159 -1.52 13.11 -3.55
CA LYS A 159 -0.52 14.18 -3.51
C LYS A 159 -1.16 15.53 -3.17
N TYR A 160 -2.28 15.87 -3.81
CA TYR A 160 -2.97 17.14 -3.58
C TYR A 160 -3.54 17.24 -2.16
N LEU A 161 -4.23 16.20 -1.69
CA LEU A 161 -4.79 16.14 -0.33
C LEU A 161 -3.70 16.30 0.74
N ILE A 162 -2.57 15.60 0.58
CA ILE A 162 -1.47 15.65 1.54
C ILE A 162 -0.82 17.04 1.54
N ASN A 163 -0.55 17.61 0.36
CA ASN A 163 0.06 18.94 0.25
C ASN A 163 -0.85 20.05 0.81
N ALA A 164 -2.17 19.95 0.59
CA ALA A 164 -3.13 20.87 1.17
C ALA A 164 -3.06 20.86 2.71
N ARG A 165 -2.87 19.69 3.33
CA ARG A 165 -2.70 19.59 4.77
C ARG A 165 -1.36 20.13 5.26
N VAL A 166 -0.27 19.91 4.51
CA VAL A 166 1.06 20.48 4.82
C VAL A 166 0.98 22.01 4.86
N LEU A 167 0.38 22.63 3.85
CA LEU A 167 0.25 24.09 3.77
C LEU A 167 -0.59 24.69 4.90
N GLN A 168 -1.69 24.03 5.27
CA GLN A 168 -2.50 24.48 6.41
C GLN A 168 -1.73 24.40 7.73
N ARG A 169 -0.99 23.31 7.94
CA ARG A 169 -0.19 23.15 9.15
C ARG A 169 0.92 24.21 9.25
N ALA A 170 1.48 24.66 8.12
CA ALA A 170 2.43 25.77 8.11
C ALA A 170 1.77 27.10 8.54
N ARG A 171 0.55 27.38 8.08
CA ARG A 171 -0.23 28.58 8.48
C ARG A 171 -0.72 28.54 9.93
N GLU A 172 -0.95 27.36 10.49
CA GLU A 172 -1.34 27.19 11.90
C GLU A 172 -0.18 27.50 12.88
N VAL A 173 1.06 27.53 12.39
CA VAL A 173 2.30 27.66 13.21
C VAL A 173 2.97 29.04 13.03
N SER A 174 2.66 29.76 11.96
CA SER A 174 3.09 31.16 11.70
C SER A 174 2.22 32.17 12.42
#